data_AF-A0A1D1Z736-F1
#
_entry.id   AF-A0A1D1Z736-F1
#
_cell.length_a   1.000
_cell.length_b   1.000
_cell.length_c   1.000
_cell.angle_alpha   90.00
_cell.angle_beta   90.00
_cell.angle_gamma   90.00
#
_symmetry.space_group_name_H-M   'P 1'
#
loop_
_entity.id
_entity.type
_entity.pdbx_description
1 polymer ?
#
loop_
_entity_poly.entity_id
_entity_poly.type
_entity_poly.pdbx_seq_one_letter_code
_entity_poly.pdbx_strand_id
1 'polypeptide(L)'
;IWSSNITFPKSNSTVAVILDTGNFVLKERPDSTTPIWQSFEHPTDTWVPGARIGMNKITREYQILTSWKNSEDPAPGMFSHHIDLRGSSDYLTLWNESVVYDHLGVWNGHSFPFFPQMRLSWYLEVRFVETKEWKYITGTSSKDSMLVRLVLDVSGQLKIS
;
A
#
# COMPACT_ATOMS: atom_id res chain seq x y z
N ILE A 1 6.45 19.95 8.62
CA ILE A 1 7.85 19.50 8.37
C ILE A 1 7.98 18.08 8.91
N TRP A 2 8.62 17.17 8.17
CA TRP A 2 8.74 15.73 8.50
C TRP A 2 10.15 15.22 8.16
N SER A 3 10.56 14.12 8.81
CA SER A 3 11.80 13.38 8.51
C SER A 3 11.61 11.87 8.72
N SER A 4 12.30 11.03 7.96
CA SER A 4 12.38 9.58 8.19
C SER A 4 13.14 9.28 9.49
N ASN A 5 12.58 8.44 10.36
CA ASN A 5 13.24 8.03 11.60
C ASN A 5 14.14 6.81 11.36
N ILE A 6 15.41 7.05 11.02
CA ILE A 6 16.37 6.02 10.62
C ILE A 6 17.51 5.98 11.64
N THR A 7 17.81 4.79 12.18
CA THR A 7 18.85 4.55 13.21
C THR A 7 20.13 3.92 12.64
N PHE A 8 20.44 4.15 11.36
CA PHE A 8 21.64 3.63 10.70
C PHE A 8 22.86 4.55 10.90
N PRO A 9 24.10 4.02 10.78
CA PRO A 9 25.31 4.83 10.85
C PRO A 9 25.23 5.95 9.81
N LYS A 10 25.38 7.20 10.26
CA LYS A 10 25.38 8.35 9.36
C LYS A 10 26.60 8.24 8.43
N SER A 11 26.34 7.93 7.17
CA SER A 11 27.33 7.98 6.08
C SER A 11 27.18 9.29 5.33
N ASN A 12 28.29 9.92 4.95
CA ASN A 12 28.26 11.10 4.09
C ASN A 12 27.90 10.78 2.63
N SER A 13 27.68 9.50 2.30
CA SER A 13 27.36 9.01 0.96
C SER A 13 25.90 8.61 0.78
N THR A 14 25.03 8.94 1.74
CA THR A 14 23.59 8.62 1.65
C THR A 14 22.96 9.34 0.47
N VAL A 15 22.16 8.61 -0.32
CA VAL A 15 21.46 9.14 -1.48
C VAL A 15 19.97 8.84 -1.43
N ALA A 16 19.17 9.76 -1.97
CA ALA A 16 17.74 9.61 -2.14
C ALA A 16 17.44 9.44 -3.65
N VAL A 17 16.67 8.42 -4.01
CA VAL A 17 16.44 8.03 -5.40
C VAL A 17 14.95 7.71 -5.60
N ILE A 18 14.35 8.21 -6.67
CA ILE A 18 13.05 7.73 -7.15
C ILE A 18 13.33 6.63 -8.18
N LEU A 19 12.86 5.42 -7.90
CA LEU A 19 12.96 4.29 -8.84
C LEU A 19 11.90 4.41 -9.94
N ASP A 20 12.09 3.72 -11.06
CA ASP A 20 11.11 3.69 -12.17
C ASP A 20 9.72 3.15 -11.73
N THR A 21 9.68 2.40 -10.62
CA THR A 21 8.43 1.94 -10.00
C THR A 21 7.67 3.05 -9.27
N GLY A 22 8.24 4.24 -9.12
CA GLY A 22 7.74 5.33 -8.29
C GLY A 22 8.10 5.22 -6.80
N ASN A 23 8.79 4.15 -6.39
CA ASN A 23 9.25 4.00 -5.02
C ASN A 23 10.40 4.98 -4.74
N PHE A 24 10.19 5.90 -3.80
CA PHE A 24 11.21 6.81 -3.32
C PHE A 24 11.99 6.13 -2.19
N VAL A 25 13.28 5.92 -2.40
CA VAL A 25 14.14 5.16 -1.49
C VAL A 25 15.30 5.99 -1.00
N LEU A 26 15.67 5.76 0.26
CA LEU A 26 16.93 6.22 0.82
C LEU A 26 17.90 5.04 0.87
N LYS A 27 19.14 5.27 0.42
CA LYS A 27 20.22 4.27 0.42
C LYS A 27 21.42 4.79 1.18
N GLU A 28 22.08 3.90 1.92
CA GLU A 28 23.31 4.26 2.66
C GLU A 28 24.43 4.74 1.73
N ARG A 29 24.54 4.13 0.54
CA ARG A 29 25.47 4.47 -0.53
C ARG A 29 24.79 4.31 -1.90
N PRO A 30 25.32 4.93 -2.97
CA PRO A 30 24.73 4.82 -4.32
C PRO A 30 24.64 3.38 -4.84
N ASP A 31 25.62 2.55 -4.50
CA ASP A 31 25.76 1.14 -4.90
C ASP A 31 25.01 0.16 -3.98
N SER A 32 24.40 0.64 -2.89
CA SER A 32 23.60 -0.21 -2.01
C SER A 32 22.38 -0.78 -2.75
N THR A 33 22.21 -2.10 -2.65
CA THR A 33 21.07 -2.82 -3.20
C THR A 33 19.84 -2.69 -2.31
N THR A 34 20.03 -2.77 -0.99
CA THR A 34 18.95 -2.67 0.00
C THR A 34 18.77 -1.22 0.45
N PRO A 35 17.55 -0.65 0.36
CA PRO A 35 17.28 0.67 0.90
C PRO A 35 17.21 0.63 2.43
N ILE A 36 17.61 1.73 3.07
CA ILE A 36 17.47 1.93 4.52
C ILE A 36 16.11 2.54 4.90
N TRP A 37 15.38 3.06 3.91
CA TRP A 37 14.00 3.54 4.03
C TRP A 37 13.36 3.57 2.65
N GLN A 38 12.05 3.31 2.54
CA GLN A 38 11.33 3.38 1.28
C GLN A 38 9.88 3.86 1.44
N SER A 39 9.40 4.66 0.49
CA SER A 39 8.05 5.24 0.53
C SER A 39 6.94 4.21 0.41
N PHE A 40 7.19 3.07 -0.25
CA PHE A 40 6.22 1.99 -0.38
C PHE A 40 5.86 1.32 0.95
N GLU A 41 6.65 1.52 2.01
CA GLU A 41 6.31 1.08 3.37
C GLU A 41 5.43 2.09 4.12
N HIS A 42 5.22 3.28 3.55
CA HIS A 42 4.44 4.38 4.12
C HIS A 42 3.42 4.93 3.10
N PRO A 43 2.46 4.10 2.65
CA PRO A 43 1.45 4.54 1.69
C PRO A 43 0.54 5.65 2.25
N THR A 44 -0.03 6.44 1.34
CA THR A 44 -1.06 7.46 1.62
C THR A 44 -2.45 6.92 1.30
N ASP A 45 -3.22 7.59 0.46
CA ASP A 45 -4.49 7.16 -0.12
C ASP A 45 -4.33 6.19 -1.30
N THR A 46 -3.12 6.04 -1.83
CA THR A 46 -2.87 5.38 -3.11
C THR A 46 -1.95 4.16 -2.97
N TRP A 47 -2.34 3.06 -3.60
CA TRP A 47 -1.48 1.92 -3.90
C TRP A 47 -1.16 1.83 -5.38
N VAL A 48 0.07 1.43 -5.68
CA VAL A 48 0.58 1.22 -7.03
C VAL A 48 1.17 -0.19 -7.16
N PRO A 49 1.19 -0.78 -8.36
CA PRO A 49 1.87 -2.06 -8.61
C PRO A 49 3.30 -2.08 -8.05
N GLY A 50 3.67 -3.20 -7.43
CA GLY A 50 4.94 -3.37 -6.71
C GLY A 50 4.92 -2.95 -5.24
N ALA A 51 3.97 -2.10 -4.81
CA ALA A 51 3.76 -1.80 -3.39
C ALA A 51 2.99 -2.91 -2.68
N ARG A 52 2.93 -2.84 -1.34
CA ARG A 52 2.20 -3.78 -0.50
C ARG A 52 1.18 -3.04 0.36
N ILE A 53 -0.02 -3.61 0.50
CA ILE A 53 -0.96 -3.27 1.58
C ILE A 53 -1.12 -4.54 2.40
N GLY A 54 -0.95 -4.45 3.72
CA GLY A 54 -1.00 -5.63 4.57
C GLY A 54 -0.31 -5.43 5.90
N MET A 55 0.20 -6.51 6.47
CA MET A 55 0.84 -6.51 7.78
C MET A 55 2.09 -7.37 7.85
N ASN A 56 3.03 -6.92 8.66
CA ASN A 56 4.08 -7.75 9.22
C ASN A 56 3.57 -8.42 10.51
N LYS A 57 3.49 -9.75 10.50
CA LYS A 57 3.00 -10.58 11.62
C LYS A 57 3.95 -10.60 12.82
N ILE A 58 5.23 -10.24 12.61
CA ILE A 58 6.25 -10.16 13.66
C ILE A 58 6.29 -8.76 14.26
N THR A 59 6.52 -7.71 13.46
CA THR A 59 6.67 -6.34 13.95
C THR A 59 5.36 -5.65 14.26
N ARG A 60 4.22 -6.19 13.77
CA ARG A 60 2.89 -5.58 13.85
C ARG A 60 2.81 -4.22 13.16
N GLU A 61 3.65 -4.00 12.17
CA GLU A 61 3.56 -2.85 11.27
C GLU A 61 2.55 -3.13 10.16
N TYR A 62 1.79 -2.10 9.80
CA TYR A 62 0.72 -2.16 8.82
C TYR A 62 0.97 -1.18 7.69
N GLN A 63 0.84 -1.65 6.44
CA GLN A 63 0.72 -0.79 5.29
C GLN A 63 -0.78 -0.59 5.03
N ILE A 64 -1.28 0.60 5.33
CA ILE A 64 -2.69 0.97 5.26
C ILE A 64 -2.88 2.11 4.28
N LEU A 65 -3.97 2.11 3.51
CA LEU A 65 -4.36 3.31 2.80
C LEU A 65 -5.16 4.21 3.73
N THR A 66 -4.96 5.52 3.63
CA THR A 66 -5.75 6.53 4.34
C THR A 66 -6.23 7.57 3.35
N SER A 67 -7.54 7.75 3.25
CA SER A 67 -8.14 8.73 2.34
C SER A 67 -7.60 10.12 2.64
N TRP A 68 -7.56 11.00 1.65
CA TRP A 68 -7.43 12.42 1.93
C TRP A 68 -8.64 12.94 2.71
N LYS A 69 -8.45 14.05 3.42
CA LYS A 69 -9.50 14.70 4.18
C LYS A 69 -10.58 15.27 3.27
N ASN A 70 -10.19 15.81 2.12
CA ASN A 70 -11.08 16.21 1.03
C ASN A 70 -10.27 16.34 -0.28
N SER A 71 -10.91 16.80 -1.36
CA SER A 71 -10.28 16.90 -2.68
C SER A 71 -9.13 17.90 -2.79
N GLU A 72 -8.98 18.80 -1.82
CA GLU A 72 -7.99 19.88 -1.80
C GLU A 72 -6.96 19.73 -0.67
N ASP A 73 -7.32 19.04 0.42
CA ASP A 73 -6.50 18.86 1.61
C ASP A 73 -6.02 17.40 1.72
N PRO A 74 -4.74 17.12 1.42
CA PRO A 74 -4.16 15.77 1.48
C PRO A 74 -3.86 15.29 2.91
N ALA A 75 -4.24 16.06 3.94
CA ALA A 75 -4.18 15.58 5.31
C ALA A 75 -5.00 14.27 5.47
N PRO A 76 -4.64 13.41 6.44
CA PRO A 76 -5.41 12.20 6.73
C PRO A 76 -6.90 12.49 6.92
N GLY A 77 -7.72 11.77 6.16
CA GLY A 77 -9.17 11.79 6.23
C GLY A 77 -9.74 10.74 7.17
N MET A 78 -11.05 10.51 7.07
CA MET A 78 -11.80 9.65 7.99
C MET A 78 -11.76 8.16 7.62
N PHE A 79 -11.34 7.82 6.41
CA PHE A 79 -11.37 6.46 5.92
C PHE A 79 -9.96 5.86 5.86
N SER A 80 -9.83 4.63 6.36
CA SER A 80 -8.63 3.83 6.20
C SER A 80 -8.97 2.46 5.62
N HIS A 81 -8.07 1.90 4.81
CA HIS A 81 -8.25 0.59 4.17
C HIS A 81 -7.07 -0.31 4.49
N HIS A 82 -7.32 -1.45 5.10
CA HIS A 82 -6.28 -2.35 5.57
C HIS A 82 -6.75 -3.80 5.67
N ILE A 83 -5.80 -4.72 5.81
CA ILE A 83 -6.09 -6.14 6.02
C ILE A 83 -6.83 -6.36 7.34
N ASP A 84 -7.75 -7.32 7.39
CA ASP A 84 -8.41 -7.70 8.64
C ASP A 84 -7.41 -8.26 9.66
N LEU A 85 -7.27 -7.52 10.76
CA LEU A 85 -6.34 -7.81 11.84
C LEU A 85 -6.75 -9.03 12.68
N ARG A 86 -8.00 -9.50 12.54
CA ARG A 86 -8.52 -10.70 13.22
C ARG A 86 -8.08 -12.00 12.55
N GLY A 87 -7.39 -11.91 11.41
CA GLY A 87 -6.74 -13.04 10.77
C GLY A 87 -7.44 -13.58 9.52
N SER A 88 -8.53 -12.97 9.06
CA SER A 88 -9.09 -13.32 7.75
C SER A 88 -8.21 -12.79 6.60
N SER A 89 -8.43 -13.28 5.38
CA SER A 89 -7.79 -12.75 4.15
C SER A 89 -8.66 -11.67 3.49
N ASP A 90 -9.47 -10.96 4.27
CA ASP A 90 -10.29 -9.84 3.84
C ASP A 90 -9.54 -8.51 4.06
N TYR A 91 -9.97 -7.47 3.34
CA TYR A 91 -9.55 -6.09 3.54
C TYR A 91 -10.76 -5.24 3.87
N LEU A 92 -10.65 -4.48 4.95
CA LEU A 92 -11.71 -3.66 5.51
C LEU A 92 -11.42 -2.20 5.23
N THR A 93 -12.46 -1.47 4.87
CA THR A 93 -12.45 -0.01 4.97
C THR A 93 -13.12 0.37 6.28
N LEU A 94 -12.39 1.08 7.14
CA LEU A 94 -12.91 1.62 8.40
C LEU A 94 -13.22 3.10 8.23
N TRP A 95 -14.37 3.52 8.74
CA TRP A 95 -14.67 4.92 9.02
C TRP A 95 -14.30 5.23 10.47
N ASN A 96 -13.59 6.35 10.66
CA ASN A 96 -13.14 6.82 11.96
C ASN A 96 -12.40 5.73 12.75
N GLU A 97 -11.55 4.97 12.05
CA GLU A 97 -10.67 3.89 12.58
C GLU A 97 -11.37 2.72 13.30
N SER A 98 -12.70 2.73 13.41
CA SER A 98 -13.42 1.86 14.34
C SER A 98 -14.69 1.23 13.76
N VAL A 99 -15.35 1.90 12.82
CA VAL A 99 -16.60 1.40 12.22
C VAL A 99 -16.28 0.78 10.87
N VAL A 100 -16.60 -0.50 10.69
CA VAL A 100 -16.49 -1.15 9.38
C VAL A 100 -17.49 -0.49 8.43
N TYR A 101 -16.96 0.20 7.43
CA TYR A 101 -17.73 0.91 6.41
C TYR A 101 -17.97 0.03 5.18
N ASP A 102 -16.92 -0.68 4.75
CA ASP A 102 -16.96 -1.58 3.59
C ASP A 102 -15.90 -2.68 3.72
N HIS A 103 -15.96 -3.71 2.87
CA HIS A 103 -14.94 -4.75 2.79
C HIS A 103 -14.90 -5.41 1.40
N LEU A 104 -13.75 -5.99 1.04
CA LEU A 104 -13.58 -6.63 -0.27
C LEU A 104 -14.09 -8.09 -0.27
N GLY A 105 -14.25 -8.69 0.90
CA GLY A 105 -14.53 -10.10 1.11
C GLY A 105 -13.26 -10.95 1.21
N VAL A 106 -13.40 -12.19 1.67
CA VAL A 106 -12.28 -13.13 1.81
C VAL A 106 -11.67 -13.46 0.44
N TRP A 107 -10.33 -13.36 0.32
CA TRP A 107 -9.61 -13.71 -0.91
C TRP A 107 -9.93 -15.15 -1.36
N ASN A 108 -10.46 -15.31 -2.57
CA ASN A 108 -10.87 -16.62 -3.11
C ASN A 108 -9.79 -17.32 -3.96
N GLY A 109 -8.56 -16.82 -3.94
CA GLY A 109 -7.46 -17.34 -4.77
C GLY A 109 -7.24 -16.56 -6.06
N HIS A 110 -8.25 -15.84 -6.56
CA HIS A 110 -8.16 -15.10 -7.84
C HIS A 110 -8.59 -13.64 -7.69
N SER A 111 -9.48 -13.35 -6.75
CA SER A 111 -10.06 -12.02 -6.57
C SER A 111 -10.73 -11.87 -5.22
N PHE A 112 -11.07 -10.62 -4.90
CA PHE A 112 -11.98 -10.29 -3.83
C PHE A 112 -13.43 -10.28 -4.38
N PRO A 113 -14.36 -11.01 -3.77
CA PRO A 113 -15.71 -11.20 -4.34
C PRO A 113 -16.52 -9.91 -4.41
N PHE A 114 -16.30 -8.95 -3.49
CA PHE A 114 -17.01 -7.67 -3.47
C PHE A 114 -16.26 -6.55 -4.20
N PHE A 115 -15.17 -6.89 -4.90
CA PHE A 115 -14.42 -5.94 -5.73
C PHE A 115 -14.27 -6.43 -7.19
N PRO A 116 -15.38 -6.52 -7.95
CA PRO A 116 -15.38 -7.12 -9.29
C PRO A 116 -14.54 -6.34 -10.32
N GLN A 117 -14.30 -5.05 -10.10
CA GLN A 117 -13.46 -4.22 -11.00
C GLN A 117 -12.06 -4.79 -11.18
N MET A 118 -11.53 -5.48 -10.16
CA MET A 118 -10.23 -6.14 -10.24
C MET A 118 -10.22 -7.30 -11.25
N ARG A 119 -11.34 -8.01 -11.43
CA ARG A 119 -11.46 -9.07 -12.46
C ARG A 119 -11.54 -8.49 -13.88
N LEU A 120 -12.08 -7.28 -14.00
CA LEU A 120 -12.25 -6.61 -15.30
C LEU A 120 -10.96 -5.92 -15.77
N SER A 121 -9.99 -5.76 -14.88
CA SER A 121 -8.73 -5.06 -15.14
C SER A 121 -7.66 -6.03 -15.66
N TRP A 122 -7.77 -6.43 -16.93
CA TRP A 122 -6.84 -7.38 -17.58
C TRP A 122 -5.35 -6.98 -17.53
N TYR A 123 -5.08 -5.71 -17.26
CA TYR A 123 -3.73 -5.15 -17.15
C TYR A 123 -3.15 -5.16 -15.73
N LEU A 124 -3.96 -5.44 -14.71
CA LEU A 124 -3.56 -5.46 -13.30
C LEU A 124 -3.69 -6.88 -12.75
N GLU A 125 -2.56 -7.48 -12.39
CA GLU A 125 -2.55 -8.76 -11.68
C GLU A 125 -2.35 -8.50 -10.19
N VAL A 126 -3.37 -8.79 -9.38
CA VAL A 126 -3.28 -8.73 -7.90
C VAL A 126 -3.05 -10.12 -7.34
N ARG A 127 -2.14 -10.22 -6.38
CA ARG A 127 -1.81 -11.45 -5.65
C ARG A 127 -1.94 -11.21 -4.17
N PHE A 128 -2.50 -12.20 -3.50
CA PHE A 128 -2.48 -12.28 -2.05
C PHE A 128 -1.32 -13.18 -1.61
N VAL A 129 -0.48 -12.70 -0.69
CA VAL A 129 0.71 -13.39 -0.20
C VAL A 129 0.61 -13.54 1.31
N GLU A 130 0.79 -14.77 1.79
CA GLU A 130 0.90 -15.07 3.21
C GLU A 130 2.12 -15.98 3.47
N THR A 131 3.08 -15.46 4.24
CA THR A 131 4.26 -16.19 4.73
C THR A 131 4.19 -16.31 6.26
N LYS A 132 5.24 -16.76 6.95
CA LYS A 132 5.24 -16.73 8.43
C LYS A 132 5.32 -15.30 8.96
N GLU A 133 5.99 -14.43 8.23
CA GLU A 133 6.31 -13.05 8.61
C GLU A 133 5.31 -12.05 8.06
N TRP A 134 4.71 -12.29 6.90
CA TRP A 134 3.95 -11.27 6.17
C TRP A 134 2.59 -11.77 5.72
N LYS A 135 1.62 -10.86 5.64
CA LYS A 135 0.31 -11.09 5.04
C LYS A 135 -0.15 -9.83 4.32
N TYR A 136 -0.19 -9.84 2.99
CA TYR A 136 -0.40 -8.63 2.20
C TYR A 136 -0.93 -8.92 0.79
N ILE A 137 -1.45 -7.89 0.14
CA ILE A 137 -1.67 -7.85 -1.30
C ILE A 137 -0.54 -7.08 -1.98
N THR A 138 -0.18 -7.55 -3.17
CA THR A 138 0.70 -6.85 -4.09
C THR A 138 0.23 -7.14 -5.51
N GLY A 139 0.90 -6.58 -6.50
CA GLY A 139 0.50 -6.77 -7.88
C GLY A 139 1.48 -6.21 -8.87
N THR A 140 1.25 -6.55 -10.13
CA THR A 140 2.05 -6.13 -11.28
C THR A 140 1.15 -5.57 -12.35
N SER A 141 1.65 -4.57 -13.08
CA SER A 141 1.03 -4.10 -14.33
C SER A 141 1.67 -4.83 -15.50
N SER A 142 0.88 -5.26 -16.48
CA SER A 142 1.38 -5.90 -17.71
C SER A 142 1.78 -4.90 -18.80
N LYS A 143 1.56 -3.60 -18.59
CA LYS A 143 1.94 -2.53 -19.52
C LYS A 143 2.78 -1.48 -18.81
N ASP A 144 4.05 -1.39 -19.20
CA ASP A 144 5.01 -0.39 -18.69
C ASP A 144 4.57 1.07 -18.96
N SER A 145 3.71 1.29 -19.97
CA SER A 145 3.23 2.63 -20.32
C SER A 145 1.91 3.04 -19.64
N MET A 146 1.25 2.14 -18.90
CA MET A 146 -0.03 2.44 -18.25
C MET A 146 0.17 2.65 -16.76
N LEU A 147 -0.05 3.87 -16.29
CA LEU A 147 -0.15 4.16 -14.86
C LEU A 147 -1.45 3.53 -14.36
N VAL A 148 -1.33 2.58 -13.45
CA VAL A 148 -2.45 1.93 -12.78
C VAL A 148 -2.28 2.13 -11.29
N ARG A 149 -3.35 2.57 -10.63
CA ARG A 149 -3.35 2.76 -9.18
C ARG A 149 -4.69 2.41 -8.55
N LEU A 150 -4.66 1.96 -7.31
CA LEU A 150 -5.83 1.85 -6.45
C LEU A 150 -5.84 3.04 -5.50
N VAL A 151 -6.90 3.85 -5.53
CA VAL A 151 -7.04 5.05 -4.69
C VAL A 151 -8.21 4.86 -3.75
N LEU A 152 -7.99 5.05 -2.46
CA LEU A 152 -9.04 5.22 -1.46
C LEU A 152 -9.47 6.68 -1.45
N ASP A 153 -10.61 6.96 -2.08
CA ASP A 153 -11.08 8.33 -2.20
C ASP A 153 -11.65 8.88 -0.88
N VAL A 154 -11.95 10.18 -0.89
CA VAL A 154 -12.47 10.94 0.27
C VAL A 154 -13.84 10.45 0.76
N SER A 155 -14.54 9.63 -0.03
CA SER A 155 -15.82 9.01 0.31
C SER A 155 -15.68 7.59 0.88
N GLY A 156 -14.44 7.10 1.01
CA GLY A 156 -14.14 5.75 1.48
C GLY A 156 -14.26 4.67 0.41
N GLN A 157 -14.42 5.04 -0.86
CA GLN A 157 -14.48 4.07 -1.95
C GLN A 157 -13.09 3.80 -2.53
N LEU A 158 -12.76 2.51 -2.68
CA LEU A 158 -11.55 2.08 -3.39
C LEU A 158 -11.81 2.06 -4.90
N LYS A 159 -10.97 2.72 -5.70
CA LYS A 159 -11.16 2.86 -7.16
C LYS A 159 -9.88 2.53 -7.92
N ILE A 160 -10.01 1.82 -9.03
CA ILE A 160 -8.93 1.64 -10.01
C ILE A 160 -8.90 2.89 -10.91
N SER A 161 -7.72 3.52 -11.03
CA SER A 161 -7.46 4.69 -11.87
C SER A 161 -6.26 4.47 -12.76
#